data_AF-A0A518CYV7-F1
#
_entry.id   AF-A0A518CYV7-F1
#
_cell.length_a   1.000
_cell.length_b   1.000
_cell.length_c   1.000
_cell.angle_alpha   90.00
_cell.angle_beta   90.00
_cell.angle_gamma   90.00
#
_symmetry.space_group_name_H-M   'P 1'
#
loop_
_entity.id
_entity.type
_entity.pdbx_description
1 polymer ?
#
loop_
_entity_poly.entity_id
_entity_poly.type
_entity_poly.pdbx_seq_one_letter_code
_entity_poly.pdbx_strand_id
1 'polypeptide(L)'
;MIPRFFTRSRLKQARRQLAEEFSAENYARLIQQLAMGDELESACELCREGLEHFAGDRTLQRLDQRVQRHLRERRLARLRAELEQGPRPALWIAFCDLCSECGEWNEAERAAELWRAQDESGSATLLLARIRTRRFLADRSRSAGEAALAAISEARSEATRGAEALQLELRMLLAIGAFSDAREVVRELLDHFPGDTELEARYRALEGPALGAPDPRRALARVEETGRLATDHAESSTVSGEDVRPSLQRLAAAPGCGAALFMRGSTALIQGPRGATAQRTARGMKSALKAARAVSRRLDLGPLRELEVEGDFGQLVGAVGERDVAVAWYRRTAQPAERESLRELAGAPSPIDNQGLAA
;
A
#
# COMPACT_ATOMS: atom_id res chain seq x y z
N MET A 1 20.15 32.01 -8.74
CA MET A 1 19.11 32.70 -7.95
C MET A 1 18.25 33.51 -8.92
N ILE A 2 17.06 33.04 -9.28
CA ILE A 2 16.17 33.78 -10.19
C ILE A 2 15.60 34.98 -9.41
N PRO A 3 15.57 36.21 -9.97
CA PRO A 3 15.13 37.38 -9.20
C PRO A 3 13.66 37.23 -8.80
N ARG A 4 13.36 37.30 -7.49
CA ARG A 4 12.00 37.21 -6.92
C ARG A 4 10.99 38.13 -7.62
N PHE A 5 11.43 39.25 -8.18
CA PHE A 5 10.56 40.18 -8.90
C PHE A 5 9.85 39.58 -10.12
N PHE A 6 10.49 38.68 -10.89
CA PHE A 6 9.87 38.08 -12.08
C PHE A 6 8.80 37.04 -11.74
N THR A 7 8.83 36.47 -10.53
CA THR A 7 7.85 35.46 -10.09
C THR A 7 6.48 36.07 -9.78
N ARG A 8 6.45 37.30 -9.23
CA ARG A 8 5.20 37.97 -8.84
C ARG A 8 4.31 38.34 -10.03
N SER A 9 4.89 38.86 -11.11
CA SER A 9 4.11 39.22 -12.31
C SER A 9 3.51 37.99 -13.00
N ARG A 10 4.30 36.91 -13.12
CA ARG A 10 3.85 35.63 -13.68
C ARG A 10 2.77 34.98 -12.82
N LEU A 11 2.90 35.03 -11.50
CA LEU A 11 1.87 34.52 -10.59
C LEU A 11 0.54 35.27 -10.75
N LYS A 12 0.60 36.62 -10.83
CA LYS A 12 -0.60 37.45 -11.07
C LYS A 12 -1.26 37.11 -12.41
N GLN A 13 -0.47 36.91 -13.45
CA GLN A 13 -0.96 36.51 -14.77
C GLN A 13 -1.60 35.12 -14.73
N ALA A 14 -0.95 34.13 -14.10
CA ALA A 14 -1.49 32.77 -13.99
C ALA A 14 -2.80 32.73 -13.20
N ARG A 15 -2.93 33.49 -12.10
CA ARG A 15 -4.19 33.62 -11.35
C ARG A 15 -5.29 34.22 -12.21
N ARG A 16 -4.97 35.27 -12.97
CA ARG A 16 -5.93 35.91 -13.88
C ARG A 16 -6.39 34.93 -14.98
N GLN A 17 -5.47 34.18 -15.57
CA GLN A 17 -5.79 33.16 -16.57
C GLN A 17 -6.70 32.07 -16.02
N LEU A 18 -6.44 31.58 -14.81
CA LEU A 18 -7.32 30.59 -14.17
C LEU A 18 -8.72 31.16 -13.87
N ALA A 19 -8.81 32.44 -13.50
CA ALA A 19 -10.09 33.10 -13.27
C ALA A 19 -10.87 33.37 -14.57
N GLU A 20 -10.17 33.63 -15.67
CA GLU A 20 -10.76 33.83 -17.01
C GLU A 20 -11.19 32.50 -17.64
N GLU A 21 -10.40 31.44 -17.46
CA GLU A 21 -10.66 30.11 -18.04
C GLU A 21 -10.32 29.00 -17.04
N PHE A 22 -11.36 28.30 -16.60
CA PHE A 22 -11.28 27.20 -15.64
C PHE A 22 -10.85 25.89 -16.30
N SER A 23 -9.53 25.67 -16.40
CA SER A 23 -8.95 24.50 -17.08
C SER A 23 -7.80 23.86 -16.30
N ALA A 24 -7.59 22.55 -16.50
CA ALA A 24 -6.49 21.81 -15.88
C ALA A 24 -5.10 22.40 -16.22
N GLU A 25 -4.94 22.94 -17.44
CA GLU A 25 -3.70 23.60 -17.85
C GLU A 25 -3.44 24.89 -17.04
N ASN A 26 -4.47 25.70 -16.82
CA ASN A 26 -4.34 26.94 -16.05
C ASN A 26 -4.07 26.64 -14.56
N TYR A 27 -4.69 25.61 -13.99
CA TYR A 27 -4.33 25.09 -12.66
C TYR A 27 -2.85 24.68 -12.62
N ALA A 28 -2.42 23.82 -13.54
CA ALA A 28 -1.04 23.34 -13.61
C ALA A 28 -0.03 24.50 -13.71
N ARG A 29 -0.34 25.51 -14.53
CA ARG A 29 0.49 26.71 -14.69
C ARG A 29 0.59 27.52 -13.40
N LEU A 30 -0.52 27.72 -12.70
CA LEU A 30 -0.55 28.44 -11.42
C LEU A 30 0.21 27.67 -10.32
N ILE A 31 -0.01 26.36 -10.20
CA ILE A 31 0.70 25.47 -9.27
C ILE A 31 2.21 25.56 -9.49
N GLN A 32 2.67 25.52 -10.75
CA GLN A 32 4.09 25.66 -11.06
C GLN A 32 4.65 27.02 -10.63
N GLN A 33 3.92 28.12 -10.83
CA GLN A 33 4.38 29.44 -10.37
C GLN A 33 4.46 29.53 -8.84
N LEU A 34 3.48 28.97 -8.12
CA LEU A 34 3.50 28.89 -6.65
C LEU A 34 4.68 28.06 -6.15
N ALA A 35 4.90 26.88 -6.72
CA ALA A 35 6.02 26.01 -6.37
C ALA A 35 7.39 26.67 -6.67
N MET A 36 7.52 27.40 -7.79
CA MET A 36 8.72 28.20 -8.09
C MET A 36 8.93 29.37 -7.14
N GLY A 37 7.86 29.87 -6.52
CA GLY A 37 7.87 30.91 -5.50
C GLY A 37 8.17 30.42 -4.08
N ASP A 38 8.40 29.11 -3.88
CA ASP A 38 8.53 28.45 -2.57
C ASP A 38 7.26 28.53 -1.69
N GLU A 39 6.09 28.73 -2.33
CA GLU A 39 4.76 28.68 -1.72
C GLU A 39 4.18 27.25 -1.88
N LEU A 40 4.87 26.26 -1.32
CA LEU A 40 4.57 24.83 -1.53
C LEU A 40 3.23 24.41 -0.89
N GLU A 41 2.85 24.97 0.26
CA GLU A 41 1.56 24.68 0.90
C GLU A 41 0.39 25.15 0.02
N SER A 42 0.46 26.39 -0.47
CA SER A 42 -0.54 26.94 -1.41
C SER A 42 -0.60 26.13 -2.72
N ALA A 43 0.56 25.69 -3.24
CA ALA A 43 0.61 24.84 -4.42
C ALA A 43 -0.06 23.47 -4.18
N CYS A 44 0.08 22.91 -2.98
CA CYS A 44 -0.53 21.64 -2.57
C CYS A 44 -2.06 21.76 -2.44
N GLU A 45 -2.55 22.82 -1.79
CA GLU A 45 -4.00 23.11 -1.70
C GLU A 45 -4.61 23.25 -3.10
N LEU A 46 -3.95 24.02 -3.97
CA LEU A 46 -4.40 24.22 -5.34
C LEU A 46 -4.31 22.95 -6.21
N CYS A 47 -3.35 22.06 -5.95
CA CYS A 47 -3.31 20.72 -6.56
C CYS A 47 -4.54 19.89 -6.18
N ARG A 48 -4.95 19.91 -4.91
CA ARG A 48 -6.12 19.17 -4.43
C ARG A 48 -7.39 19.71 -5.07
N GLU A 49 -7.58 21.03 -5.03
CA GLU A 49 -8.70 21.70 -5.70
C GLU A 49 -8.74 21.36 -7.20
N GLY A 50 -7.60 21.47 -7.89
CA GLY A 50 -7.51 21.11 -9.30
C GLY A 50 -7.85 19.64 -9.58
N LEU A 51 -7.44 18.70 -8.70
CA LEU A 51 -7.75 17.28 -8.84
C LEU A 51 -9.20 16.93 -8.47
N GLU A 52 -9.86 17.72 -7.62
CA GLU A 52 -11.30 17.58 -7.37
C GLU A 52 -12.10 17.90 -8.64
N HIS A 53 -11.68 18.90 -9.41
CA HIS A 53 -12.33 19.27 -10.67
C HIS A 53 -11.87 18.45 -11.88
N PHE A 54 -10.62 17.97 -11.88
CA PHE A 54 -9.98 17.30 -13.01
C PHE A 54 -9.25 16.02 -12.59
N ALA A 55 -9.93 15.09 -11.91
CA ALA A 55 -9.34 13.90 -11.30
C ALA A 55 -8.51 13.00 -12.26
N GLY A 56 -8.86 12.98 -13.54
CA GLY A 56 -8.16 12.20 -14.57
C GLY A 56 -6.92 12.86 -15.18
N ASP A 57 -6.65 14.13 -14.87
CA ASP A 57 -5.54 14.87 -15.49
C ASP A 57 -4.18 14.39 -14.96
N ARG A 58 -3.40 13.77 -15.86
CA ARG A 58 -2.07 13.21 -15.52
C ARG A 58 -1.05 14.30 -15.15
N THR A 59 -1.21 15.52 -15.64
CA THR A 59 -0.27 16.62 -15.36
C THR A 59 -0.45 17.10 -13.93
N LEU A 60 -1.68 17.33 -13.49
CA LEU A 60 -2.01 17.68 -12.11
C LEU A 60 -1.62 16.57 -11.14
N GLN A 61 -1.89 15.30 -11.46
CA GLN A 61 -1.47 14.18 -10.60
C GLN A 61 0.06 14.09 -10.42
N ARG A 62 0.83 14.41 -11.48
CA ARG A 62 2.31 14.45 -11.40
C ARG A 62 2.80 15.67 -10.61
N LEU A 63 2.15 16.82 -10.79
CA LEU A 63 2.47 18.03 -10.05
C LEU A 63 2.18 17.86 -8.56
N ASP A 64 1.04 17.29 -8.18
CA ASP A 64 0.72 16.96 -6.79
C ASP A 64 1.81 16.07 -6.19
N GLN A 65 2.12 14.93 -6.81
CA GLN A 65 3.19 14.04 -6.33
C GLN A 65 4.53 14.75 -6.15
N ARG A 66 4.89 15.67 -7.07
CA ARG A 66 6.12 16.46 -6.98
C ARG A 66 6.07 17.48 -5.84
N VAL A 67 4.97 18.20 -5.68
CA VAL A 67 4.78 19.19 -4.62
C VAL A 67 4.78 18.50 -3.25
N GLN A 68 4.05 17.39 -3.09
CA GLN A 68 4.05 16.57 -1.88
C GLN A 68 5.47 16.11 -1.52
N ARG A 69 6.23 15.63 -2.52
CA ARG A 69 7.63 15.25 -2.32
C ARG A 69 8.48 16.41 -1.81
N HIS A 70 8.37 17.59 -2.43
CA HIS A 70 9.11 18.78 -1.98
C HIS A 70 8.71 19.24 -0.57
N LEU A 71 7.42 19.16 -0.22
CA LEU A 71 6.94 19.45 1.14
C LEU A 71 7.57 18.50 2.17
N ARG A 72 7.62 17.20 1.87
CA ARG A 72 8.24 16.20 2.74
C ARG A 72 9.75 16.44 2.89
N GLU A 73 10.46 16.71 1.79
CA GLU A 73 11.89 17.05 1.81
C GLU A 73 12.17 18.30 2.65
N ARG A 74 11.37 19.36 2.49
CA ARG A 74 11.48 20.60 3.28
C ARG A 74 11.18 20.35 4.76
N ARG A 75 10.17 19.52 5.07
CA ARG A 75 9.85 19.15 6.46
C ARG A 75 10.95 18.32 7.10
N LEU A 76 11.55 17.36 6.37
CA LEU A 76 12.70 16.59 6.82
C LEU A 76 13.91 17.49 7.12
N ALA A 77 14.23 18.41 6.21
CA ALA A 77 15.32 19.38 6.42
C ALA A 77 15.08 20.25 7.67
N ARG A 78 13.83 20.71 7.86
CA ARG A 78 13.43 21.47 9.05
C ARG A 78 13.56 20.64 10.34
N LEU A 79 13.05 19.41 10.34
CA LEU A 79 13.15 18.52 11.50
C LEU A 79 14.61 18.20 11.85
N ARG A 80 15.47 18.01 10.85
CA ARG A 80 16.91 17.82 11.06
C ARG A 80 17.54 19.05 11.72
N ALA A 81 17.26 20.25 11.23
CA ALA A 81 17.74 21.49 11.86
C ALA A 81 17.19 21.70 13.29
N GLU A 82 15.91 21.36 13.53
CA GLU A 82 15.31 21.42 14.87
C GLU A 82 15.98 20.42 15.83
N LEU A 83 16.30 19.20 15.37
CA LEU A 83 17.03 18.19 16.14
C LEU A 83 18.47 18.62 16.45
N GLU A 84 19.16 19.26 15.50
CA GLU A 84 20.51 19.81 15.70
C GLU A 84 20.53 20.94 16.74
N GLN A 85 19.48 21.77 16.79
CA GLN A 85 19.38 22.89 17.75
C GLN A 85 18.97 22.44 19.16
N GLY A 86 18.18 21.38 19.27
CA GLY A 86 17.66 20.92 20.56
C GLY A 86 16.87 19.62 20.41
N PRO A 87 17.51 18.45 20.58
CA PRO A 87 16.84 17.17 20.40
C PRO A 87 15.73 16.99 21.43
N ARG A 88 14.53 16.60 20.96
CA ARG A 88 13.36 16.31 21.80
C ARG A 88 12.71 15.01 21.31
N PRO A 89 12.15 14.17 22.20
CA PRO A 89 11.50 12.92 21.81
C PRO A 89 10.47 13.08 20.68
N ALA A 90 9.62 14.11 20.75
CA ALA A 90 8.61 14.37 19.72
C ALA A 90 9.21 14.67 18.33
N LEU A 91 10.37 15.32 18.26
CA LEU A 91 11.05 15.61 17.00
C LEU A 91 11.67 14.35 16.40
N TRP A 92 12.25 13.47 17.22
CA TRP A 92 12.77 12.17 16.78
C TRP A 92 11.67 11.29 16.20
N ILE A 93 10.53 11.19 16.90
CA ILE A 93 9.36 10.43 16.43
C ILE A 93 8.89 10.99 15.07
N ALA A 94 8.66 12.30 14.99
CA ALA A 94 8.20 12.94 13.76
C ALA A 94 9.19 12.75 12.59
N PHE A 95 10.50 12.82 12.86
CA PHE A 95 11.53 12.60 11.85
C PHE A 95 11.53 11.15 11.34
N CYS A 96 11.54 10.18 12.26
CA CYS A 96 11.55 8.76 11.91
C CYS A 96 10.28 8.31 11.19
N ASP A 97 9.11 8.81 11.62
CA ASP A 97 7.83 8.55 10.95
C ASP A 97 7.85 9.10 9.52
N LEU A 98 8.31 10.35 9.32
CA LEU A 98 8.39 10.95 8.00
C LEU A 98 9.40 10.24 7.08
N CYS A 99 10.57 9.84 7.59
CA CYS A 99 11.52 9.01 6.84
C CYS A 99 10.90 7.66 6.45
N SER A 100 10.16 7.02 7.38
CA SER A 100 9.44 5.77 7.12
C SER A 100 8.39 5.92 6.02
N GLU A 101 7.60 7.00 6.04
CA GLU A 101 6.60 7.32 5.01
C GLU A 101 7.23 7.56 3.63
N CYS A 102 8.42 8.15 3.60
CA CYS A 102 9.21 8.34 2.38
C CYS A 102 9.91 7.05 1.89
N GLY A 103 9.87 5.96 2.66
CA GLY A 103 10.60 4.72 2.38
C GLY A 103 12.11 4.79 2.65
N GLU A 104 12.57 5.80 3.40
CA GLU A 104 13.95 5.98 3.81
C GLU A 104 14.27 5.19 5.09
N TRP A 105 14.06 3.87 5.04
CA TRP A 105 14.13 2.99 6.23
C TRP A 105 15.49 3.06 6.95
N ASN A 106 16.59 3.08 6.21
CA ASN A 106 17.93 3.13 6.79
C ASN A 106 18.21 4.47 7.51
N GLU A 107 17.62 5.57 7.06
CA GLU A 107 17.74 6.87 7.73
C GLU A 107 16.90 6.88 9.01
N ALA A 108 15.67 6.37 8.94
CA ALA A 108 14.79 6.23 10.10
C ALA A 108 15.43 5.34 11.19
N GLU A 109 15.97 4.17 10.83
CA GLU A 109 16.64 3.28 11.77
C GLU A 109 17.87 3.93 12.41
N ARG A 110 18.74 4.58 11.61
CA ARG A 110 19.93 5.27 12.14
C ARG A 110 19.57 6.41 13.09
N ALA A 111 18.52 7.16 12.79
CA ALA A 111 18.03 8.23 13.65
C ALA A 111 17.46 7.68 14.97
N ALA A 112 16.69 6.59 14.92
CA ALA A 112 16.18 5.94 16.12
C ALA A 112 17.29 5.32 16.98
N GLU A 113 18.32 4.73 16.36
CA GLU A 113 19.51 4.21 17.06
C GLU A 113 20.34 5.34 17.69
N LEU A 114 20.49 6.48 17.00
CA LEU A 114 21.14 7.67 17.54
C LEU A 114 20.37 8.23 18.74
N TRP A 115 19.04 8.31 18.66
CA TRP A 115 18.20 8.72 19.78
C TRP A 115 18.34 7.73 20.95
N ARG A 116 18.28 6.42 20.70
CA ARG A 116 18.47 5.38 21.74
C ARG A 116 19.83 5.49 22.43
N ALA A 117 20.88 5.89 21.72
CA ALA A 117 22.20 6.10 22.31
C ALA A 117 22.27 7.36 23.20
N GLN A 118 21.36 8.31 23.04
CA GLN A 118 21.30 9.57 23.79
C GLN A 118 20.28 9.55 24.94
N ASP A 119 19.27 8.69 24.83
CA ASP A 119 18.14 8.62 25.75
C ASP A 119 17.97 7.18 26.22
N GLU A 120 18.14 6.97 27.53
CA GLU A 120 17.91 5.67 28.18
C GLU A 120 16.41 5.35 28.31
N SER A 121 15.52 6.22 27.83
CA SER A 121 14.09 5.91 27.80
C SER A 121 13.78 4.81 26.78
N GLY A 122 12.91 3.88 27.18
CA GLY A 122 12.45 2.83 26.28
C GLY A 122 11.57 3.30 25.11
N SER A 123 11.38 4.62 24.97
CA SER A 123 10.68 5.21 23.84
C SER A 123 11.43 5.01 22.53
N ALA A 124 12.76 5.15 22.56
CA ALA A 124 13.60 5.03 21.38
C ALA A 124 13.67 3.58 20.88
N THR A 125 13.79 2.62 21.81
CA THR A 125 13.78 1.18 21.51
C THR A 125 12.44 0.74 20.91
N LEU A 126 11.31 1.19 21.48
CA LEU A 126 10.00 0.90 20.92
C LEU A 126 9.81 1.52 19.52
N LEU A 127 10.32 2.74 19.30
CA LEU A 127 10.27 3.37 17.97
C LEU A 127 11.09 2.59 16.95
N LEU A 128 12.31 2.16 17.31
CA LEU A 128 13.16 1.33 16.46
C LEU A 128 12.45 0.01 16.09
N ALA A 129 11.81 -0.64 17.06
CA ALA A 129 11.00 -1.83 16.83
C ALA A 129 9.86 -1.58 15.82
N ARG A 130 9.16 -0.44 15.93
CA ARG A 130 8.11 -0.04 14.99
C ARG A 130 8.65 0.17 13.57
N ILE A 131 9.78 0.85 13.43
CA ILE A 131 10.42 1.11 12.13
C ILE A 131 10.81 -0.21 11.46
N ARG A 132 11.52 -1.09 12.19
CA ARG A 132 11.94 -2.40 11.67
C ARG A 132 10.75 -3.29 11.31
N THR A 133 9.68 -3.24 12.10
CA THR A 133 8.43 -3.95 11.78
C THR A 133 7.82 -3.42 10.48
N ARG A 134 7.70 -2.10 10.30
CA ARG A 134 7.18 -1.50 9.06
C ARG A 134 8.05 -1.87 7.85
N ARG A 135 9.37 -1.82 7.99
CA ARG A 135 10.32 -2.26 6.96
C ARG A 135 10.12 -3.72 6.59
N PHE A 136 10.03 -4.62 7.57
CA PHE A 136 9.74 -6.02 7.31
C PHE A 136 8.43 -6.20 6.54
N LEU A 137 7.34 -5.53 6.95
CA LEU A 137 6.04 -5.67 6.26
C LEU A 137 6.09 -5.18 4.81
N ALA A 138 6.98 -4.22 4.50
CA ALA A 138 7.22 -3.72 3.15
C ALA A 138 8.13 -4.66 2.31
N ASP A 139 9.28 -5.05 2.87
CA ASP A 139 10.34 -5.80 2.17
C ASP A 139 10.08 -7.31 2.15
N ARG A 140 9.43 -7.83 3.20
CA ARG A 140 9.10 -9.26 3.44
C ARG A 140 10.33 -10.18 3.49
N SER A 141 11.49 -9.62 3.81
CA SER A 141 12.72 -10.40 4.01
C SER A 141 12.76 -11.03 5.40
N ARG A 142 13.26 -12.25 5.50
CA ARG A 142 13.43 -12.95 6.78
C ARG A 142 14.35 -12.18 7.72
N SER A 143 15.48 -11.66 7.22
CA SER A 143 16.46 -10.96 8.06
C SER A 143 15.88 -9.67 8.67
N ALA A 144 15.08 -8.93 7.90
CA ALA A 144 14.35 -7.77 8.40
C ALA A 144 13.32 -8.17 9.48
N GLY A 145 12.63 -9.29 9.30
CA GLY A 145 11.68 -9.82 10.28
C GLY A 145 12.33 -10.28 11.58
N GLU A 146 13.49 -10.95 11.50
CA GLU A 146 14.29 -11.34 12.66
C GLU A 146 14.78 -10.09 13.43
N ALA A 147 15.28 -9.08 12.71
CA ALA A 147 15.71 -7.81 13.31
C ALA A 147 14.55 -7.05 13.97
N ALA A 148 13.33 -7.14 13.40
CA ALA A 148 12.13 -6.57 13.98
C ALA A 148 11.72 -7.29 15.27
N LEU A 149 11.63 -8.63 15.25
CA LEU A 149 11.30 -9.43 16.45
C LEU A 149 12.33 -9.23 17.58
N ALA A 150 13.62 -9.16 17.25
CA ALA A 150 14.67 -8.87 18.22
C ALA A 150 14.48 -7.48 18.87
N ALA A 151 14.19 -6.45 18.06
CA ALA A 151 13.94 -5.10 18.58
C ALA A 151 12.65 -5.02 19.41
N ILE A 152 11.61 -5.77 19.05
CA ILE A 152 10.37 -5.88 19.84
C ILE A 152 10.66 -6.53 21.20
N SER A 153 11.42 -7.63 21.22
CA SER A 153 11.82 -8.30 22.46
C SER A 153 12.65 -7.39 23.36
N GLU A 154 13.55 -6.59 22.79
CA GLU A 154 14.32 -5.58 23.52
C GLU A 154 13.38 -4.52 24.13
N ALA A 155 12.48 -3.94 23.33
CA ALA A 155 11.51 -2.94 23.80
C ALA A 155 10.56 -3.50 24.88
N ARG A 156 10.22 -4.79 24.81
CA ARG A 156 9.38 -5.47 25.82
C ARG A 156 10.09 -5.62 27.16
N SER A 157 11.41 -5.78 27.17
CA SER A 157 12.20 -5.88 28.39
C SER A 157 12.29 -4.56 29.18
N GLU A 158 11.99 -3.43 28.53
CA GLU A 158 11.96 -2.11 29.14
C GLU A 158 10.58 -1.85 29.78
N ALA A 159 10.51 -2.03 31.10
CA ALA A 159 9.28 -2.15 31.90
C ALA A 159 8.21 -1.07 31.68
N THR A 160 8.59 0.15 31.30
CA THR A 160 7.66 1.30 31.20
C THR A 160 6.64 1.18 30.06
N ARG A 161 6.88 0.31 29.05
CA ARG A 161 6.03 0.23 27.84
C ARG A 161 5.68 -1.20 27.40
N GLY A 162 5.65 -2.14 28.34
CA GLY A 162 5.39 -3.56 28.05
C GLY A 162 4.14 -3.81 27.21
N ALA A 163 3.02 -3.15 27.50
CA ALA A 163 1.77 -3.31 26.74
C ALA A 163 1.88 -2.87 25.27
N GLU A 164 2.53 -1.73 24.97
CA GLU A 164 2.69 -1.27 23.59
C GLU A 164 3.62 -2.18 22.78
N ALA A 165 4.67 -2.71 23.42
CA ALA A 165 5.57 -3.68 22.81
C ALA A 165 4.85 -5.01 22.52
N LEU A 166 4.04 -5.50 23.47
CA LEU A 166 3.21 -6.70 23.29
C LEU A 166 2.18 -6.52 22.16
N GLN A 167 1.54 -5.35 22.04
CA GLN A 167 0.62 -5.08 20.92
C GLN A 167 1.35 -5.10 19.57
N LEU A 168 2.58 -4.58 19.51
CA LEU A 168 3.42 -4.61 18.32
C LEU A 168 3.86 -6.05 17.98
N GLU A 169 4.25 -6.83 19.00
CA GLU A 169 4.59 -8.25 18.89
C GLU A 169 3.41 -9.06 18.33
N LEU A 170 2.23 -8.86 18.91
CA LEU A 170 1.00 -9.51 18.47
C LEU A 170 0.73 -9.23 16.98
N ARG A 171 0.79 -7.96 16.57
CA ARG A 171 0.58 -7.56 15.17
C ARG A 171 1.58 -8.26 14.24
N MET A 172 2.86 -8.31 14.63
CA MET A 172 3.91 -8.96 13.86
C MET A 172 3.68 -10.48 13.74
N LEU A 173 3.39 -11.15 14.85
CA LEU A 173 3.16 -12.60 14.88
C LEU A 173 1.92 -13.01 14.09
N LEU A 174 0.83 -12.23 14.17
CA LEU A 174 -0.36 -12.42 13.33
C LEU A 174 -0.05 -12.25 11.84
N ALA A 175 0.73 -11.22 11.49
CA ALA A 175 1.10 -10.94 10.09
C ALA A 175 1.90 -12.09 9.47
N ILE A 176 2.77 -12.75 10.23
CA ILE A 176 3.60 -13.86 9.72
C ILE A 176 2.93 -15.24 9.88
N GLY A 177 1.83 -15.33 10.64
CA GLY A 177 1.11 -16.57 10.88
C GLY A 177 1.70 -17.45 12.00
N ALA A 178 2.47 -16.85 12.92
CA ALA A 178 2.98 -17.50 14.12
C ALA A 178 1.89 -17.50 15.22
N PHE A 179 0.78 -18.17 14.95
CA PHE A 179 -0.45 -18.05 15.75
C PHE A 179 -0.33 -18.62 17.17
N SER A 180 0.55 -19.60 17.39
CA SER A 180 0.81 -20.14 18.73
C SER A 180 1.43 -19.07 19.63
N ASP A 181 2.52 -18.44 19.18
CA ASP A 181 3.19 -17.35 19.90
C ASP A 181 2.28 -16.12 20.03
N ALA A 182 1.50 -15.80 18.98
CA ALA A 182 0.52 -14.71 19.04
C ALA A 182 -0.51 -14.94 20.16
N ARG A 183 -0.99 -16.18 20.34
CA ARG A 183 -1.94 -16.53 21.40
C ARG A 183 -1.34 -16.33 22.79
N GLU A 184 -0.06 -16.68 22.99
CA GLU A 184 0.65 -16.42 24.25
C GLU A 184 0.77 -14.92 24.53
N VAL A 185 1.08 -14.10 23.52
CA VAL A 185 1.12 -12.63 23.65
C VAL A 185 -0.26 -12.05 23.99
N VAL A 186 -1.35 -12.57 23.41
CA VAL A 186 -2.71 -12.14 23.80
C VAL A 186 -3.00 -12.48 25.26
N ARG A 187 -2.56 -13.64 25.76
CA ARG A 187 -2.71 -14.00 27.17
C ARG A 187 -2.03 -12.98 28.08
N GLU A 188 -0.79 -12.60 27.76
CA GLU A 188 -0.08 -11.58 28.53
C GLU A 188 -0.74 -10.20 28.43
N LEU A 189 -1.28 -9.83 27.27
CA LEU A 189 -2.07 -8.61 27.12
C LEU A 189 -3.35 -8.63 27.98
N LEU A 190 -3.99 -9.78 28.14
CA LEU A 190 -5.16 -9.93 29.03
C LEU A 190 -4.78 -9.76 30.51
N ASP A 191 -3.55 -10.13 30.90
CA ASP A 191 -3.05 -9.85 32.26
C ASP A 191 -2.88 -8.33 32.49
N HIS A 192 -2.50 -7.58 31.46
CA HIS A 192 -2.43 -6.11 31.50
C HIS A 192 -3.80 -5.42 31.41
N PHE A 193 -4.75 -6.00 30.68
CA PHE A 193 -6.07 -5.43 30.42
C PHE A 193 -7.18 -6.45 30.73
N PRO A 194 -7.41 -6.79 32.01
CA PRO A 194 -8.41 -7.79 32.38
C PRO A 194 -9.83 -7.31 32.02
N GLY A 195 -10.60 -8.20 31.38
CA GLY A 195 -11.98 -7.93 30.95
C GLY A 195 -12.11 -7.24 29.58
N ASP A 196 -11.01 -7.06 28.83
CA ASP A 196 -11.07 -6.60 27.45
C ASP A 196 -11.69 -7.68 26.54
N THR A 197 -12.96 -7.44 26.17
CA THR A 197 -13.75 -8.37 25.34
C THR A 197 -13.14 -8.60 23.95
N GLU A 198 -12.41 -7.64 23.39
CA GLU A 198 -11.78 -7.79 22.07
C GLU A 198 -10.57 -8.73 22.16
N LEU A 199 -9.75 -8.57 23.20
CA LEU A 199 -8.62 -9.47 23.46
C LEU A 199 -9.09 -10.89 23.79
N GLU A 200 -10.16 -11.05 24.56
CA GLU A 200 -10.74 -12.37 24.83
C GLU A 200 -11.26 -13.05 23.56
N ALA A 201 -11.98 -12.31 22.71
CA ALA A 201 -12.48 -12.82 21.44
C ALA A 201 -11.32 -13.22 20.52
N ARG A 202 -10.26 -12.39 20.46
CA ARG A 202 -9.05 -12.69 19.69
C ARG A 202 -8.32 -13.91 20.23
N TYR A 203 -8.22 -14.08 21.54
CA TYR A 203 -7.61 -15.26 22.17
C TYR A 203 -8.34 -16.55 21.76
N ARG A 204 -9.68 -16.55 21.80
CA ARG A 204 -10.51 -17.70 21.35
C ARG A 204 -10.38 -17.94 19.85
N ALA A 205 -10.37 -16.89 19.03
CA ALA A 205 -10.25 -17.00 17.58
C ALA A 205 -8.90 -17.63 17.14
N LEU A 206 -7.86 -17.48 17.95
CA LEU A 206 -6.54 -18.07 17.69
C LEU A 206 -6.45 -19.55 18.07
N GLU A 207 -7.44 -20.14 18.73
CA GLU A 207 -7.37 -21.52 19.21
C GLU A 207 -7.21 -22.55 18.09
N GLY A 208 -8.04 -22.46 17.05
CA GLY A 208 -7.93 -23.32 15.87
C GLY A 208 -6.62 -23.07 15.10
N PRO A 209 -6.35 -21.83 14.66
CA PRO A 209 -5.14 -21.51 13.88
C PRO A 209 -3.81 -21.80 14.60
N ALA A 210 -3.78 -21.77 15.95
CA ALA A 210 -2.58 -22.08 16.72
C ALA A 210 -2.18 -23.58 16.63
N LEU A 211 -3.13 -24.48 16.40
CA LEU A 211 -2.86 -25.92 16.30
C LEU A 211 -2.04 -26.22 15.05
N GLY A 212 -0.75 -26.50 15.24
CA GLY A 212 0.19 -26.78 14.14
C GLY A 212 0.74 -25.53 13.47
N ALA A 213 0.55 -24.35 14.05
CA ALA A 213 1.20 -23.13 13.58
C ALA A 213 2.73 -23.28 13.61
N PRO A 214 3.46 -22.78 12.59
CA PRO A 214 4.91 -22.77 12.62
C PRO A 214 5.42 -21.81 13.71
N ASP A 215 6.61 -22.10 14.25
CA ASP A 215 7.35 -21.14 15.07
C ASP A 215 7.67 -19.85 14.28
N PRO A 216 8.00 -18.72 14.94
CA PRO A 216 8.23 -17.44 14.27
C PRO A 216 9.32 -17.49 13.20
N ARG A 217 10.38 -18.28 13.39
CA ARG A 217 11.49 -18.39 12.42
C ARG A 217 11.04 -19.11 11.15
N ARG A 218 10.30 -20.22 11.29
CA ARG A 218 9.70 -20.95 10.18
C ARG A 218 8.62 -20.12 9.48
N ALA A 219 7.85 -19.36 10.24
CA ALA A 219 6.85 -18.43 9.70
C ALA A 219 7.51 -17.36 8.82
N LEU A 220 8.59 -16.71 9.30
CA LEU A 220 9.36 -15.73 8.52
C LEU A 220 9.98 -16.34 7.26
N ALA A 221 10.52 -17.56 7.34
CA ALA A 221 11.06 -18.26 6.17
C ALA A 221 9.98 -18.49 5.10
N ARG A 222 8.76 -18.87 5.51
CA ARG A 222 7.61 -19.00 4.60
C ARG A 222 7.21 -17.66 3.98
N VAL A 223 7.22 -16.57 4.74
CA VAL A 223 6.92 -15.22 4.22
C VAL A 223 7.92 -14.81 3.14
N GLU A 224 9.21 -15.04 3.36
CA GLU A 224 10.26 -14.74 2.38
C GLU A 224 10.15 -15.62 1.12
N GLU A 225 9.89 -16.92 1.29
CA GLU A 225 9.72 -17.87 0.18
C GLU A 225 8.49 -17.54 -0.69
N THR A 226 7.37 -17.20 -0.06
CA THR A 226 6.10 -16.96 -0.75
C THR A 226 5.88 -15.51 -1.15
N GLY A 227 6.60 -14.57 -0.52
CA GLY A 227 6.39 -13.13 -0.61
C GLY A 227 5.05 -12.67 -0.04
N ARG A 228 4.39 -13.46 0.81
CA ARG A 228 3.05 -13.21 1.37
C ARG A 228 3.04 -13.19 2.89
N LEU A 229 2.17 -12.36 3.44
CA LEU A 229 1.81 -12.38 4.86
C LEU A 229 0.63 -13.34 5.08
N ALA A 230 0.51 -13.91 6.27
CA ALA A 230 -0.62 -14.76 6.63
C ALA A 230 -1.95 -13.98 6.61
N THR A 231 -1.90 -12.68 6.95
CA THR A 231 -3.06 -11.78 6.86
C THR A 231 -3.54 -11.55 5.44
N ASP A 232 -2.69 -11.75 4.41
CA ASP A 232 -3.10 -11.64 3.01
C ASP A 232 -4.10 -12.75 2.62
N HIS A 233 -4.18 -13.85 3.39
CA HIS A 233 -5.04 -15.00 3.10
C HIS A 233 -6.43 -14.94 3.75
N ALA A 234 -6.60 -14.16 4.82
CA ALA A 234 -7.89 -14.05 5.52
C ALA A 234 -8.98 -13.44 4.62
N GLU A 235 -8.60 -12.64 3.61
CA GLU A 235 -9.52 -12.07 2.62
C GLU A 235 -9.83 -13.03 1.44
N SER A 236 -9.18 -14.21 1.36
CA SER A 236 -9.12 -15.04 0.16
C SER A 236 -9.72 -16.45 0.30
N SER A 237 -10.35 -16.80 1.43
CA SER A 237 -10.81 -18.18 1.66
C SER A 237 -12.32 -18.30 1.73
N THR A 238 -12.95 -18.67 0.61
CA THR A 238 -14.01 -19.70 0.50
C THR A 238 -14.62 -19.76 -0.90
N VAL A 239 -13.85 -20.12 -1.94
CA VAL A 239 -14.47 -20.73 -3.13
C VAL A 239 -13.70 -21.97 -3.57
N SER A 240 -14.44 -23.09 -3.52
CA SER A 240 -14.12 -24.43 -4.00
C SER A 240 -13.36 -24.43 -5.34
N GLY A 241 -12.50 -25.43 -5.51
CA GLY A 241 -11.64 -25.66 -6.67
C GLY A 241 -12.39 -25.96 -7.97
N GLU A 242 -13.16 -25.00 -8.45
CA GLU A 242 -13.73 -25.01 -9.79
C GLU A 242 -12.59 -24.91 -10.82
N ASP A 243 -12.59 -25.78 -11.81
CA ASP A 243 -11.58 -25.74 -12.88
C ASP A 243 -11.82 -24.49 -13.74
N VAL A 244 -10.98 -23.48 -13.55
CA VAL A 244 -11.04 -22.20 -14.27
C VAL A 244 -10.54 -22.30 -15.72
N ARG A 245 -9.90 -23.41 -16.11
CA ARG A 245 -9.28 -23.56 -17.44
C ARG A 245 -10.25 -23.41 -18.61
N PRO A 246 -11.46 -24.01 -18.61
CA PRO A 246 -12.39 -23.90 -19.74
C PRO A 246 -12.85 -22.46 -19.98
N SER A 247 -13.17 -21.72 -18.91
CA SER A 247 -13.55 -20.31 -19.00
C SER A 247 -12.39 -19.44 -19.48
N LEU A 248 -11.17 -19.69 -18.98
CA LEU A 248 -9.98 -18.98 -19.43
C LEU A 248 -9.64 -19.27 -20.90
N GLN A 249 -9.86 -20.50 -21.37
CA GLN A 249 -9.70 -20.88 -22.78
C GLN A 249 -10.74 -20.21 -23.68
N ARG A 250 -12.01 -20.12 -23.24
CA ARG A 250 -13.07 -19.39 -23.97
C ARG A 250 -12.71 -17.92 -24.14
N LEU A 251 -12.23 -17.27 -23.08
CA LEU A 251 -11.76 -15.87 -23.13
C LEU A 251 -10.58 -15.70 -24.10
N ALA A 252 -9.59 -16.58 -24.03
CA ALA A 252 -8.42 -16.51 -24.92
C ALA A 252 -8.75 -16.81 -26.39
N ALA A 253 -9.83 -17.55 -26.67
CA ALA A 253 -10.31 -17.82 -28.01
C ALA A 253 -11.15 -16.66 -28.60
N ALA A 254 -11.53 -15.67 -27.79
CA ALA A 254 -12.34 -14.55 -28.25
C ALA A 254 -11.60 -13.70 -29.30
N PRO A 255 -12.28 -13.21 -30.36
CA PRO A 255 -11.64 -12.45 -31.44
C PRO A 255 -10.91 -11.21 -30.91
N GLY A 256 -9.59 -11.12 -31.14
CA GLY A 256 -8.78 -9.99 -30.68
C GLY A 256 -8.27 -10.11 -29.24
N CYS A 257 -8.56 -11.20 -28.51
CA CYS A 257 -7.89 -11.50 -27.24
C CYS A 257 -6.44 -11.89 -27.52
N GLY A 258 -5.49 -11.12 -26.96
CA GLY A 258 -4.07 -11.42 -27.02
C GLY A 258 -3.64 -12.42 -25.95
N ALA A 259 -4.22 -12.35 -24.76
CA ALA A 259 -3.98 -13.28 -23.66
C ALA A 259 -5.07 -13.14 -22.58
N ALA A 260 -5.39 -14.25 -21.90
CA ALA A 260 -6.20 -14.29 -20.70
C ALA A 260 -5.41 -14.89 -19.54
N LEU A 261 -5.56 -14.31 -18.35
CA LEU A 261 -4.80 -14.58 -17.15
C LEU A 261 -5.76 -14.75 -15.97
N PHE A 262 -5.62 -15.84 -15.22
CA PHE A 262 -6.26 -16.02 -13.92
C PHE A 262 -5.19 -16.16 -12.84
N MET A 263 -5.25 -15.34 -11.79
CA MET A 263 -4.23 -15.30 -10.75
C MET A 263 -4.81 -15.76 -9.42
N ARG A 264 -4.49 -16.99 -9.04
CA ARG A 264 -4.74 -17.51 -7.70
C ARG A 264 -3.52 -17.33 -6.82
N GLY A 265 -3.57 -16.32 -5.97
CA GLY A 265 -2.41 -15.91 -5.21
C GLY A 265 -1.18 -15.67 -6.10
N SER A 266 -0.15 -16.54 -6.01
CA SER A 266 1.19 -16.35 -6.63
C SER A 266 1.26 -17.08 -7.96
N THR A 267 0.47 -18.14 -8.06
CA THR A 267 0.26 -18.90 -9.28
C THR A 267 -0.60 -18.10 -10.24
N ALA A 268 -0.24 -18.20 -11.51
CA ALA A 268 -1.03 -17.59 -12.56
C ALA A 268 -1.18 -18.56 -13.72
N LEU A 269 -2.41 -18.79 -14.12
CA LEU A 269 -2.76 -19.55 -15.30
C LEU A 269 -2.91 -18.58 -16.46
N ILE A 270 -2.22 -18.86 -17.57
CA ILE A 270 -2.31 -18.08 -18.80
C ILE A 270 -2.85 -18.96 -19.92
N GLN A 271 -3.76 -18.38 -20.70
CA GLN A 271 -4.15 -18.89 -22.01
C GLN A 271 -3.84 -17.84 -23.09
N GLY A 272 -3.43 -18.31 -24.26
CA GLY A 272 -2.96 -17.49 -25.37
C GLY A 272 -1.51 -17.79 -25.76
N PRO A 273 -0.56 -16.85 -25.61
CA PRO A 273 0.83 -17.04 -26.03
C PRO A 273 1.51 -18.17 -25.25
N ARG A 274 2.47 -18.85 -25.89
CA ARG A 274 3.27 -19.93 -25.28
C ARG A 274 4.71 -19.48 -25.03
N GLY A 275 5.41 -20.17 -24.12
CA GLY A 275 6.84 -19.94 -23.84
C GLY A 275 7.16 -18.56 -23.24
N ALA A 276 8.28 -17.97 -23.67
CA ALA A 276 8.80 -16.72 -23.12
C ALA A 276 7.86 -15.52 -23.30
N THR A 277 7.04 -15.51 -24.35
CA THR A 277 6.03 -14.46 -24.57
C THR A 277 4.93 -14.51 -23.52
N ALA A 278 4.47 -15.72 -23.15
CA ALA A 278 3.49 -15.92 -22.09
C ALA A 278 3.98 -15.32 -20.76
N GLN A 279 5.23 -15.60 -20.39
CA GLN A 279 5.82 -15.08 -19.16
C GLN A 279 5.95 -13.56 -19.15
N ARG A 280 6.35 -12.95 -20.28
CA ARG A 280 6.43 -11.49 -20.40
C ARG A 280 5.05 -10.83 -20.27
N THR A 281 4.04 -11.39 -20.94
CA THR A 281 2.65 -10.92 -20.82
C THR A 281 2.13 -11.06 -19.39
N ALA A 282 2.39 -12.21 -18.73
CA ALA A 282 2.05 -12.44 -17.33
C ALA A 282 2.60 -11.35 -16.41
N ARG A 283 3.89 -11.05 -16.57
CA ARG A 283 4.59 -10.04 -15.76
C ARG A 283 4.03 -8.64 -16.02
N GLY A 284 3.75 -8.30 -17.27
CA GLY A 284 3.12 -7.03 -17.64
C GLY A 284 1.74 -6.86 -16.97
N MET A 285 0.87 -7.84 -17.11
CA MET A 285 -0.47 -7.85 -16.50
C MET A 285 -0.41 -7.82 -14.96
N LYS A 286 0.47 -8.61 -14.34
CA LYS A 286 0.73 -8.59 -12.89
C LYS A 286 1.20 -7.22 -12.42
N SER A 287 2.10 -6.59 -13.16
CA SER A 287 2.61 -5.26 -12.86
C SER A 287 1.50 -4.21 -12.92
N ALA A 288 0.65 -4.25 -13.95
CA ALA A 288 -0.50 -3.35 -14.08
C ALA A 288 -1.48 -3.51 -12.90
N LEU A 289 -1.80 -4.74 -12.51
CA LEU A 289 -2.66 -5.00 -11.35
C LEU A 289 -2.03 -4.52 -10.04
N LYS A 290 -0.73 -4.77 -9.83
CA LYS A 290 0.00 -4.31 -8.64
C LYS A 290 -0.03 -2.79 -8.55
N ALA A 291 0.21 -2.10 -9.67
CA ALA A 291 0.13 -0.65 -9.76
C ALA A 291 -1.29 -0.15 -9.45
N ALA A 292 -2.32 -0.78 -10.03
CA ALA A 292 -3.71 -0.43 -9.78
C ALA A 292 -4.11 -0.57 -8.30
N ARG A 293 -3.72 -1.67 -7.65
CA ARG A 293 -3.95 -1.86 -6.20
C ARG A 293 -3.19 -0.85 -5.34
N ALA A 294 -1.99 -0.45 -5.75
CA ALA A 294 -1.23 0.57 -5.04
C ALA A 294 -1.90 1.95 -5.19
N VAL A 295 -2.40 2.27 -6.39
CA VAL A 295 -3.14 3.51 -6.66
C VAL A 295 -4.46 3.54 -5.89
N SER A 296 -5.24 2.46 -5.90
CA SER A 296 -6.51 2.33 -5.14
C SER A 296 -6.31 2.62 -3.65
N ARG A 297 -5.26 2.02 -3.06
CA ARG A 297 -4.88 2.26 -1.66
C ARG A 297 -4.41 3.69 -1.41
N ARG A 298 -3.62 4.26 -2.31
CA ARG A 298 -3.10 5.62 -2.18
C ARG A 298 -4.22 6.67 -2.29
N LEU A 299 -5.26 6.38 -3.05
CA LEU A 299 -6.41 7.26 -3.28
C LEU A 299 -7.60 6.94 -2.36
N ASP A 300 -7.45 5.99 -1.44
CA ASP A 300 -8.50 5.53 -0.53
C ASP A 300 -9.82 5.14 -1.23
N LEU A 301 -9.73 4.57 -2.43
CA LEU A 301 -10.89 4.12 -3.22
C LEU A 301 -11.44 2.76 -2.74
N GLY A 302 -10.93 2.26 -1.62
CA GLY A 302 -11.20 0.91 -1.13
C GLY A 302 -10.50 -0.18 -1.97
N PRO A 303 -11.01 -1.43 -1.89
CA PRO A 303 -10.43 -2.55 -2.62
C PRO A 303 -10.68 -2.41 -4.12
N LEU A 304 -9.64 -2.70 -4.93
CA LEU A 304 -9.75 -2.72 -6.38
C LEU A 304 -10.76 -3.80 -6.80
N ARG A 305 -11.85 -3.40 -7.48
CA ARG A 305 -12.87 -4.31 -8.04
C ARG A 305 -12.66 -4.60 -9.52
N GLU A 306 -12.38 -3.55 -10.30
CA GLU A 306 -12.15 -3.66 -11.74
C GLU A 306 -10.94 -2.83 -12.15
N LEU A 307 -10.26 -3.30 -13.20
CA LEU A 307 -9.14 -2.63 -13.82
C LEU A 307 -9.44 -2.47 -15.30
N GLU A 308 -9.38 -1.24 -15.80
CA GLU A 308 -9.40 -0.96 -17.23
C GLU A 308 -8.24 -0.05 -17.59
N VAL A 309 -7.40 -0.50 -18.52
CA VAL A 309 -6.28 0.29 -19.04
C VAL A 309 -6.32 0.24 -20.56
N GLU A 310 -6.45 1.42 -21.18
CA GLU A 310 -6.43 1.58 -22.63
C GLU A 310 -5.15 2.29 -23.08
N GLY A 311 -4.63 1.90 -24.24
CA GLY A 311 -3.52 2.58 -24.91
C GLY A 311 -3.26 2.01 -26.30
N ASP A 312 -2.12 2.36 -26.90
CA ASP A 312 -1.76 1.93 -28.26
C ASP A 312 -1.61 0.40 -28.41
N PHE A 313 -1.48 -0.31 -27.29
CA PHE A 313 -1.44 -1.77 -27.23
C PHE A 313 -2.84 -2.41 -27.22
N GLY A 314 -3.91 -1.62 -27.24
CA GLY A 314 -5.30 -2.07 -27.06
C GLY A 314 -5.79 -1.85 -25.63
N GLN A 315 -6.62 -2.77 -25.13
CA GLN A 315 -7.27 -2.64 -23.83
C GLN A 315 -6.93 -3.83 -22.92
N LEU A 316 -6.54 -3.53 -21.69
CA LEU A 316 -6.39 -4.49 -20.60
C LEU A 316 -7.58 -4.35 -19.66
N VAL A 317 -8.34 -5.43 -19.48
CA VAL A 317 -9.50 -5.46 -18.59
C VAL A 317 -9.28 -6.53 -17.54
N GLY A 318 -9.53 -6.22 -16.27
CA GLY A 318 -9.47 -7.18 -15.18
C GLY A 318 -10.61 -7.00 -14.19
N ALA A 319 -11.02 -8.11 -13.58
CA ALA A 319 -11.97 -8.16 -12.49
C ALA A 319 -11.30 -8.82 -11.28
N VAL A 320 -11.58 -8.28 -10.11
CA VAL A 320 -11.15 -8.79 -8.80
C VAL A 320 -12.43 -9.14 -8.05
N GLY A 321 -12.57 -10.41 -7.69
CA GLY A 321 -13.72 -10.89 -6.94
C GLY A 321 -13.30 -11.79 -5.79
N GLU A 322 -14.30 -12.46 -5.21
CA GLU A 322 -14.12 -13.34 -4.05
C GLU A 322 -13.29 -14.57 -4.37
N ARG A 323 -13.32 -15.03 -5.62
CA ARG A 323 -12.55 -16.20 -6.04
C ARG A 323 -11.09 -15.82 -6.13
N ASP A 324 -10.76 -14.85 -6.98
CA ASP A 324 -9.40 -14.37 -7.27
C ASP A 324 -9.45 -13.20 -8.28
N VAL A 325 -8.41 -13.04 -9.12
CA VAL A 325 -8.30 -12.02 -10.15
C VAL A 325 -8.26 -12.64 -11.55
N ALA A 326 -9.16 -12.20 -12.42
CA ALA A 326 -9.17 -12.51 -13.84
C ALA A 326 -8.78 -11.27 -14.65
N VAL A 327 -7.89 -11.41 -15.63
CA VAL A 327 -7.43 -10.32 -16.50
C VAL A 327 -7.35 -10.82 -17.94
N ALA A 328 -7.80 -10.02 -18.90
CA ALA A 328 -7.59 -10.28 -20.31
C ALA A 328 -7.08 -9.03 -21.02
N TRP A 329 -6.21 -9.24 -22.00
CA TRP A 329 -5.70 -8.20 -22.89
C TRP A 329 -6.30 -8.39 -24.27
N TYR A 330 -6.92 -7.34 -24.79
CA TYR A 330 -7.54 -7.29 -26.10
C TYR A 330 -6.82 -6.26 -26.98
N ARG A 331 -6.67 -6.54 -28.26
CA ARG A 331 -6.18 -5.57 -29.26
C ARG A 331 -7.25 -4.58 -29.72
N ARG A 332 -8.46 -4.73 -29.18
CA ARG A 332 -9.64 -3.90 -29.41
C ARG A 332 -10.30 -3.60 -28.06
N THR A 333 -11.33 -2.79 -28.07
CA THR A 333 -12.23 -2.65 -26.91
C THR A 333 -12.93 -3.99 -26.63
N ALA A 334 -12.90 -4.41 -25.37
CA ALA A 334 -13.57 -5.58 -24.83
C ALA A 334 -15.08 -5.39 -24.85
N GLN A 335 -15.79 -6.42 -25.31
CA GLN A 335 -17.25 -6.43 -25.34
C GLN A 335 -17.82 -6.62 -23.93
N PRO A 336 -19.05 -6.17 -23.67
CA PRO A 336 -19.71 -6.37 -22.38
C PRO A 336 -19.72 -7.84 -21.91
N ALA A 337 -19.98 -8.79 -22.82
CA ALA A 337 -19.99 -10.23 -22.51
C ALA A 337 -18.61 -10.77 -22.05
N GLU A 338 -17.53 -10.20 -22.57
CA GLU A 338 -16.16 -10.57 -22.19
C GLU A 338 -15.81 -10.04 -20.80
N ARG A 339 -16.29 -8.83 -20.47
CA ARG A 339 -16.18 -8.25 -19.12
C ARG A 339 -16.96 -9.07 -18.11
N GLU A 340 -18.17 -9.50 -18.45
CA GLU A 340 -18.97 -10.35 -17.57
C GLU A 340 -18.32 -11.72 -17.35
N SER A 341 -17.78 -12.33 -18.41
CA SER A 341 -17.02 -13.58 -18.29
C SER A 341 -15.80 -13.46 -17.36
N LEU A 342 -15.12 -12.30 -17.36
CA LEU A 342 -14.03 -12.03 -16.41
C LEU A 342 -14.54 -11.89 -14.97
N ARG A 343 -15.68 -11.22 -14.76
CA ARG A 343 -16.30 -11.10 -13.43
C ARG A 343 -16.73 -12.46 -12.88
N GLU A 344 -17.43 -13.25 -13.67
CA GLU A 344 -17.82 -14.62 -13.30
C GLU A 344 -16.59 -15.45 -12.92
N LEU A 345 -15.52 -15.37 -13.71
CA LEU A 345 -14.28 -16.09 -13.44
C LEU A 345 -13.62 -15.63 -12.14
N ALA A 346 -13.61 -14.34 -11.88
CA ALA A 346 -13.07 -13.74 -10.65
C ALA A 346 -14.00 -13.93 -9.43
N GLY A 347 -15.25 -14.35 -9.63
CA GLY A 347 -16.28 -14.36 -8.59
C GLY A 347 -16.62 -12.94 -8.12
N ALA A 348 -16.64 -11.97 -9.05
CA ALA A 348 -17.06 -10.61 -8.78
C ALA A 348 -18.59 -10.49 -8.95
N PRO A 349 -19.30 -9.73 -8.10
CA PRO A 349 -20.74 -9.54 -8.20
C PRO A 349 -21.11 -8.86 -9.53
N SER A 350 -22.21 -9.30 -10.15
CA SER A 350 -22.69 -8.69 -11.39
C SER A 350 -23.16 -7.26 -11.10
N PRO A 351 -22.87 -6.26 -11.96
CA PRO A 351 -23.31 -4.88 -11.74
C PRO A 351 -24.84 -4.73 -11.71
N ILE A 352 -25.58 -5.70 -12.26
CA ILE A 352 -27.05 -5.70 -12.31
C ILE A 352 -27.66 -5.91 -10.91
N ASP A 353 -26.98 -6.67 -10.05
CA ASP A 353 -27.51 -7.02 -8.72
C ASP A 353 -27.58 -5.83 -7.75
N ASN A 354 -26.83 -4.75 -8.03
CA ASN A 354 -26.83 -3.54 -7.19
C ASN A 354 -27.97 -2.55 -7.49
N GLN A 355 -28.81 -2.80 -8.52
CA GLN A 355 -29.97 -1.94 -8.78
C GLN A 355 -31.20 -2.31 -7.92
N GLY A 356 -31.17 -3.44 -7.20
CA GLY A 356 -32.29 -3.93 -6.37
C GLY A 356 -32.24 -3.55 -4.88
N LEU A 357 -31.19 -2.89 -4.40
CA LEU A 357 -30.96 -2.60 -2.98
C LEU A 357 -30.99 -1.11 -2.61
N ALA A 358 -31.37 -0.24 -3.55
CA ALA A 358 -31.53 1.19 -3.35
C ALA A 358 -33.02 1.65 -3.48
N ALA A 359 -33.96 0.76 -3.15
CA ALA A 359 -35.39 1.06 -3.07
C ALA A 359 -35.89 0.94 -1.63
#